data_AF-A0A3B8MAY2-F1
#
_entry.id   AF-A0A3B8MAY2-F1
#
_cell.length_a   1.000
_cell.length_b   1.000
_cell.length_c   1.000
_cell.angle_alpha   90.00
_cell.angle_beta   90.00
_cell.angle_gamma   90.00
#
_symmetry.space_group_name_H-M   'P 1'
#
loop_
_entity.id
_entity.type
_entity.pdbx_description
1 polymer ?
#
loop_
_entity_poly.entity_id
_entity_poly.type
_entity_poly.pdbx_seq_one_letter_code
_entity_poly.pdbx_strand_id
1 'polypeptide(L)'
;MGPASAAALALSFAWSCDAKTFGMTMMAHVPRLGAAMNQISRRPLGPAVLLASLVGALTVGTYVVYQGYHATGGFNFGTVSFMGTGNLNAFGVFKFTASRIQQGTVGTDWMRIAFLGVGAGFTGLMFWLRYQFPGFPIHPIGFTISAAAPLQNTGLTIFIVWAIKTLILKIGGLEKYRETAPLFLGITAGWLTGVALGIVIDTIWFPGQGHEIHLAY
;
A
#
# COMPACT_ATOMS: atom_id res chain seq x y z
N MET A 1 2.00 -7.07 28.29
CA MET A 1 0.75 -6.41 27.84
C MET A 1 -0.42 -7.33 28.14
N GLY A 2 -1.57 -6.82 28.54
CA GLY A 2 -2.77 -7.64 28.80
C GLY A 2 -3.51 -8.02 27.49
N PRO A 3 -4.41 -9.01 27.51
CA PRO A 3 -5.14 -9.47 26.33
C PRO A 3 -5.93 -8.36 25.62
N ALA A 4 -6.60 -7.50 26.38
CA ALA A 4 -7.38 -6.38 25.83
C ALA A 4 -6.49 -5.36 25.09
N SER A 5 -5.33 -5.02 25.67
CA SER A 5 -4.37 -4.10 25.02
C SER A 5 -3.74 -4.71 23.76
N ALA A 6 -3.51 -6.02 23.74
CA ALA A 6 -2.99 -6.71 22.57
C ALA A 6 -4.04 -6.75 21.44
N ALA A 7 -5.30 -7.03 21.77
CA ALA A 7 -6.40 -7.00 20.81
C ALA A 7 -6.62 -5.60 20.22
N ALA A 8 -6.58 -4.55 21.05
CA ALA A 8 -6.68 -3.16 20.59
C ALA A 8 -5.54 -2.81 19.60
N LEU A 9 -4.29 -3.19 19.93
CA LEU A 9 -3.15 -2.99 19.03
C LEU A 9 -3.29 -3.71 17.70
N ALA A 10 -3.77 -4.96 17.72
CA ALA A 10 -4.00 -5.72 16.49
C ALA A 10 -5.10 -5.07 15.62
N LEU A 11 -6.18 -4.57 16.24
CA LEU A 11 -7.25 -3.87 15.52
C LEU A 11 -6.78 -2.54 14.92
N SER A 12 -5.92 -1.80 15.65
CA SER A 12 -5.35 -0.56 15.14
C SER A 12 -4.33 -0.77 14.02
N PHE A 13 -3.64 -1.92 13.99
CA PHE A 13 -2.64 -2.23 12.96
C PHE A 13 -3.19 -2.14 11.53
N ALA A 14 -4.43 -2.58 11.31
CA ALA A 14 -5.09 -2.52 10.00
C ALA A 14 -5.19 -1.08 9.45
N TRP A 15 -5.31 -0.08 10.33
CA TRP A 15 -5.41 1.33 9.95
C TRP A 15 -4.05 2.00 9.78
N SER A 16 -3.00 1.51 10.45
CA SER A 16 -1.69 2.15 10.48
C SER A 16 -0.71 1.63 9.43
N CYS A 17 -0.86 0.38 8.96
CA CYS A 17 0.13 -0.27 8.10
C CYS A 17 -0.17 -0.21 6.61
N ASP A 18 -1.38 0.15 6.19
CA ASP A 18 -1.71 0.22 4.77
C ASP A 18 -1.48 1.62 4.21
N ALA A 19 -0.31 1.82 3.61
CA ALA A 19 0.03 3.07 2.92
C ALA A 19 -0.55 3.16 1.50
N LYS A 20 -1.00 2.04 0.90
CA LYS A 20 -1.50 2.01 -0.48
C LYS A 20 -2.85 2.71 -0.61
N THR A 21 -3.60 2.85 0.50
CA THR A 21 -4.98 3.35 0.52
C THR A 21 -5.14 4.77 1.04
N PHE A 22 -4.06 5.50 1.33
CA PHE A 22 -4.18 6.92 1.63
C PHE A 22 -4.67 7.67 0.41
N GLY A 23 -5.98 7.92 0.36
CA GLY A 23 -6.67 8.59 -0.72
C GLY A 23 -6.18 10.01 -1.01
N MET A 24 -5.12 10.52 -0.37
CA MET A 24 -4.55 11.85 -0.62
C MET A 24 -4.24 12.10 -2.10
N THR A 25 -3.69 11.12 -2.83
CA THR A 25 -3.39 11.27 -4.27
C THR A 25 -4.67 11.35 -5.10
N MET A 26 -5.67 10.52 -4.80
CA MET A 26 -6.98 10.55 -5.46
C MET A 26 -7.73 11.84 -5.13
N MET A 27 -7.70 12.26 -3.87
CA MET A 27 -8.33 13.48 -3.36
C MET A 27 -7.65 14.73 -3.89
N ALA A 28 -6.37 14.69 -4.29
CA ALA A 28 -5.69 15.82 -4.93
C ALA A 28 -6.33 16.23 -6.28
N HIS A 29 -7.08 15.33 -6.94
CA HIS A 29 -7.83 15.66 -8.14
C HIS A 29 -9.10 16.48 -7.86
N VAL A 30 -9.63 16.42 -6.63
CA VAL A 30 -10.88 17.08 -6.23
C VAL A 30 -10.75 18.62 -6.28
N PRO A 31 -9.71 19.25 -5.71
CA PRO A 31 -9.48 20.69 -5.87
C PRO A 31 -9.22 21.11 -7.32
N ARG A 32 -8.50 20.28 -8.09
CA ARG A 32 -8.21 20.56 -9.50
C ARG A 32 -9.48 20.58 -10.35
N LEU A 33 -10.40 19.65 -10.10
CA LEU A 33 -11.72 19.64 -10.72
C LEU A 33 -12.54 20.87 -10.28
N GLY A 34 -12.51 21.19 -8.98
CA GLY A 34 -13.19 22.37 -8.45
C GLY A 34 -12.70 23.70 -9.04
N ALA A 35 -11.43 23.80 -9.42
CA ALA A 35 -10.86 24.98 -10.08
C ALA A 35 -11.35 25.17 -11.53
N ALA A 36 -11.76 24.10 -12.20
CA ALA A 36 -12.30 24.13 -13.57
C ALA A 36 -13.83 24.33 -13.60
N MET A 37 -14.50 24.40 -12.44
CA MET A 37 -15.96 24.50 -12.33
C MET A 37 -16.41 25.91 -11.96
N ASN A 38 -17.62 26.28 -12.39
CA ASN A 38 -18.27 27.52 -11.97
C ASN A 38 -18.44 27.59 -10.44
N GLN A 39 -18.36 28.81 -9.88
CA GLN A 39 -18.40 29.10 -8.44
C GLN A 39 -19.63 28.50 -7.71
N ILE A 40 -20.75 28.36 -8.41
CA ILE A 40 -22.01 27.79 -7.89
C ILE A 40 -21.92 26.26 -7.87
N SER A 41 -21.42 25.65 -8.95
CA SER A 41 -21.35 24.20 -9.14
C SER A 41 -20.28 23.51 -8.28
N ARG A 42 -19.28 24.26 -7.78
CA ARG A 42 -18.23 23.71 -6.89
C ARG A 42 -18.65 23.56 -5.42
N ARG A 43 -19.72 24.24 -4.98
CA ARG A 43 -20.22 24.19 -3.59
C ARG A 43 -20.60 22.77 -3.12
N PRO A 44 -21.31 21.95 -3.92
CA PRO A 44 -21.65 20.58 -3.51
C PRO A 44 -20.50 19.58 -3.66
N LEU A 45 -19.37 19.95 -4.27
CA LEU A 45 -18.29 19.01 -4.61
C LEU A 45 -17.65 18.36 -3.38
N GLY A 46 -17.34 19.14 -2.35
CA GLY A 46 -16.81 18.64 -1.07
C GLY A 46 -17.74 17.61 -0.39
N PRO A 47 -19.00 17.96 -0.08
CA PRO A 47 -19.92 17.01 0.54
C PRO A 47 -20.26 15.81 -0.36
N ALA A 48 -20.34 16.00 -1.70
CA ALA A 48 -20.58 14.89 -2.62
C ALA A 48 -19.44 13.86 -2.59
N VAL A 49 -18.18 14.29 -2.56
CA VAL A 49 -17.02 13.39 -2.46
C VAL A 49 -17.01 12.65 -1.13
N LEU A 50 -17.33 13.33 -0.03
CA LEU A 50 -17.44 12.69 1.29
C LEU A 50 -18.55 11.64 1.33
N LEU A 51 -19.74 11.98 0.81
CA LEU A 51 -20.87 11.05 0.70
C LEU A 51 -20.53 9.86 -0.19
N ALA A 52 -19.91 10.09 -1.35
CA ALA A 52 -19.47 9.01 -2.24
C ALA A 52 -18.44 8.09 -1.56
N SER A 53 -17.51 8.66 -0.80
CA SER A 53 -16.52 7.89 -0.04
C SER A 53 -17.18 7.05 1.07
N LEU A 54 -18.15 7.61 1.79
CA LEU A 54 -18.91 6.90 2.82
C LEU A 54 -19.76 5.77 2.22
N VAL A 55 -20.50 6.05 1.15
CA VAL A 55 -21.30 5.03 0.45
C VAL A 55 -20.39 3.92 -0.08
N GLY A 56 -19.26 4.28 -0.71
CA GLY A 56 -18.27 3.32 -1.18
C GLY A 56 -17.73 2.44 -0.05
N ALA A 57 -17.35 3.04 1.09
CA ALA A 57 -16.88 2.30 2.26
C ALA A 57 -17.94 1.35 2.82
N LEU A 58 -19.20 1.79 2.91
CA LEU A 58 -20.31 0.96 3.36
C LEU A 58 -20.61 -0.18 2.40
N THR A 59 -20.65 0.10 1.09
CA THR A 59 -20.90 -0.91 0.04
C THR A 59 -19.81 -1.97 0.04
N VAL A 60 -18.53 -1.56 0.06
CA VAL A 60 -17.40 -2.50 0.12
C VAL A 60 -17.43 -3.29 1.43
N GLY A 61 -17.63 -2.62 2.56
CA GLY A 61 -17.69 -3.28 3.88
C GLY A 61 -18.79 -4.34 3.97
N THR A 62 -20.01 -3.99 3.54
CA THR A 62 -21.15 -4.93 3.52
C THR A 62 -20.94 -6.06 2.53
N TYR A 63 -20.39 -5.78 1.34
CA TYR A 63 -20.07 -6.82 0.36
C TYR A 63 -19.01 -7.81 0.90
N VAL A 64 -17.97 -7.30 1.55
CA VAL A 64 -16.92 -8.13 2.16
C VAL A 64 -17.49 -9.03 3.25
N VAL A 65 -18.32 -8.48 4.13
CA VAL A 65 -19.01 -9.25 5.17
C VAL A 65 -19.94 -10.30 4.55
N TYR A 66 -20.77 -9.90 3.57
CA TYR A 66 -21.70 -10.80 2.90
C TYR A 66 -21.00 -12.00 2.23
N GLN A 67 -19.96 -11.75 1.44
CA GLN A 67 -19.17 -12.80 0.80
C GLN A 67 -18.44 -13.67 1.83
N GLY A 68 -17.95 -13.06 2.91
CA GLY A 68 -17.27 -13.76 4.00
C GLY A 68 -18.16 -14.75 4.76
N TYR A 69 -19.47 -14.47 4.89
CA TYR A 69 -20.41 -15.34 5.61
C TYR A 69 -21.24 -16.26 4.71
N HIS A 70 -21.59 -15.85 3.48
CA HIS A 70 -22.70 -16.46 2.75
C HIS A 70 -22.34 -17.24 1.48
N ALA A 71 -21.17 -16.98 0.86
CA ALA A 71 -20.82 -17.60 -0.42
C ALA A 71 -19.84 -18.78 -0.29
N THR A 72 -18.57 -18.50 0.00
CA THR A 72 -17.45 -19.47 -0.03
C THR A 72 -16.43 -19.22 1.09
N GLY A 73 -16.76 -18.32 2.02
CA GLY A 73 -15.84 -17.85 3.06
C GLY A 73 -14.74 -16.94 2.52
N GLY A 74 -13.71 -16.69 3.34
CA GLY A 74 -12.55 -15.85 2.99
C GLY A 74 -11.70 -16.35 1.81
N PHE A 75 -12.02 -17.52 1.23
CA PHE A 75 -11.28 -18.13 0.13
C PHE A 75 -11.33 -17.30 -1.16
N ASN A 76 -12.45 -16.62 -1.42
CA ASN A 76 -12.59 -15.75 -2.60
C ASN A 76 -11.86 -14.41 -2.45
N PHE A 77 -11.50 -14.02 -1.24
CA PHE A 77 -10.71 -12.84 -1.01
C PHE A 77 -9.23 -13.22 -1.08
N GLY A 78 -8.59 -12.87 -2.19
CA GLY A 78 -7.24 -13.32 -2.58
C GLY A 78 -6.19 -13.42 -1.47
N THR A 79 -5.13 -14.18 -1.77
CA THR A 79 -4.20 -14.77 -0.78
C THR A 79 -3.58 -13.79 0.22
N VAL A 80 -3.29 -12.56 -0.19
CA VAL A 80 -2.54 -11.57 0.60
C VAL A 80 -3.36 -10.98 1.75
N SER A 81 -4.59 -10.50 1.49
CA SER A 81 -5.35 -9.71 2.46
C SER A 81 -6.14 -10.55 3.47
N PHE A 82 -6.65 -11.71 3.06
CA PHE A 82 -7.54 -12.54 3.89
C PHE A 82 -7.03 -13.96 4.17
N MET A 83 -6.17 -14.53 3.30
CA MET A 83 -5.59 -15.87 3.54
C MET A 83 -4.18 -15.85 4.15
N GLY A 84 -3.59 -14.68 4.36
CA GLY A 84 -2.38 -14.52 5.16
C GLY A 84 -1.08 -14.93 4.46
N THR A 85 -0.81 -14.40 3.27
CA THR A 85 0.52 -14.51 2.64
C THR A 85 1.56 -13.68 3.42
N GLY A 86 2.12 -14.27 4.48
CA GLY A 86 3.22 -13.69 5.28
C GLY A 86 2.81 -13.10 6.63
N ASN A 87 3.81 -12.82 7.48
CA ASN A 87 3.63 -12.31 8.85
C ASN A 87 3.37 -10.79 8.93
N LEU A 88 3.40 -10.08 7.80
CA LEU A 88 3.33 -8.61 7.75
C LEU A 88 1.93 -8.06 7.38
N ASN A 89 0.97 -8.94 7.10
CA ASN A 89 -0.40 -8.54 6.74
C ASN A 89 -1.29 -8.53 7.98
N ALA A 90 -2.40 -7.79 7.93
CA ALA A 90 -3.32 -7.63 9.06
C ALA A 90 -3.76 -8.99 9.65
N PHE A 91 -4.11 -9.96 8.80
CA PHE A 91 -4.45 -11.32 9.22
C PHE A 91 -3.33 -12.02 10.00
N GLY A 92 -2.07 -11.87 9.57
CA GLY A 92 -0.90 -12.44 10.25
C GLY A 92 -0.72 -11.86 11.66
N VAL A 93 -0.91 -10.55 11.81
CA VAL A 93 -0.84 -9.86 13.11
C VAL A 93 -1.99 -10.28 14.03
N PHE A 94 -3.21 -10.43 13.51
CA PHE A 94 -4.35 -10.94 14.28
C PHE A 94 -4.11 -12.37 14.76
N LYS A 95 -3.65 -13.27 13.87
CA LYS A 95 -3.33 -14.66 14.21
C LYS A 95 -2.20 -14.75 15.23
N PHE A 96 -1.14 -13.96 15.04
CA PHE A 96 -0.04 -13.87 16.01
C PHE A 96 -0.56 -13.41 17.38
N THR A 97 -1.34 -12.34 17.42
CA THR A 97 -1.90 -11.79 18.66
C THR A 97 -2.83 -12.81 19.35
N ALA A 98 -3.73 -13.44 18.61
CA ALA A 98 -4.64 -14.47 19.13
C ALA A 98 -3.86 -15.66 19.72
N SER A 99 -2.84 -16.14 19.01
CA SER A 99 -1.99 -17.25 19.50
C SER A 99 -1.28 -16.90 20.81
N ARG A 100 -0.79 -15.66 20.94
CA ARG A 100 -0.10 -15.18 22.15
C ARG A 100 -1.05 -15.05 23.34
N ILE A 101 -2.28 -14.61 23.10
CA ILE A 101 -3.33 -14.55 24.12
C ILE A 101 -3.71 -15.97 24.58
N GLN A 102 -3.94 -16.88 23.64
CA GLN A 102 -4.34 -18.27 23.93
C GLN A 102 -3.26 -19.05 24.68
N GLN A 103 -1.99 -18.85 24.32
CA GLN A 103 -0.86 -19.50 24.98
C GLN A 103 -0.53 -18.90 26.37
N GLY A 104 -1.15 -17.77 26.74
CA GLY A 104 -0.83 -17.07 27.98
C GLY A 104 0.60 -16.51 28.00
N THR A 105 1.23 -16.33 26.83
CA THR A 105 2.65 -15.96 26.77
C THR A 105 2.83 -14.47 27.01
N VAL A 106 3.06 -14.12 28.28
CA VAL A 106 3.27 -12.73 28.74
C VAL A 106 4.74 -12.28 28.68
N GLY A 107 5.64 -13.17 28.26
CA GLY A 107 7.07 -12.91 28.20
C GLY A 107 7.46 -11.92 27.09
N THR A 108 8.31 -10.96 27.46
CA THR A 108 8.90 -9.98 26.54
C THR A 108 9.97 -10.65 25.67
N ASP A 109 9.86 -10.48 24.36
CA ASP A 109 10.88 -10.91 23.40
C ASP A 109 12.02 -9.87 23.39
N TRP A 110 13.06 -10.15 24.18
CA TRP A 110 14.23 -9.28 24.31
C TRP A 110 15.01 -9.13 23.00
N MET A 111 14.95 -10.13 22.12
CA MET A 111 15.62 -10.06 20.82
C MET A 111 14.94 -9.02 19.92
N ARG A 112 13.60 -8.98 19.90
CA ARG A 112 12.85 -7.92 19.19
C ARG A 112 13.13 -6.53 19.75
N ILE A 113 13.22 -6.39 21.07
CA ILE A 113 13.58 -5.11 21.70
C ILE A 113 15.02 -4.71 21.34
N ALA A 114 15.95 -5.65 21.31
CA ALA A 114 17.33 -5.38 20.89
C ALA A 114 17.37 -4.87 19.45
N PHE A 115 16.67 -5.52 18.51
CA PHE A 115 16.58 -5.04 17.12
C PHE A 115 15.92 -3.66 17.00
N LEU A 116 14.87 -3.39 17.79
CA LEU A 116 14.27 -2.06 17.87
C LEU A 116 15.28 -1.02 18.36
N GLY A 117 16.06 -1.34 19.39
CA GLY A 117 17.11 -0.48 19.93
C GLY A 117 18.23 -0.21 18.93
N VAL A 118 18.68 -1.22 18.19
CA VAL A 118 19.67 -1.08 17.11
C VAL A 118 19.12 -0.16 16.01
N GLY A 119 17.89 -0.37 15.57
CA GLY A 119 17.25 0.47 14.55
C GLY A 119 17.07 1.92 15.01
N ALA A 120 16.67 2.13 16.26
CA ALA A 120 16.54 3.45 16.86
C ALA A 120 17.90 4.16 16.98
N GLY A 121 18.94 3.45 17.43
CA GLY A 121 20.30 3.96 17.53
C GLY A 121 20.89 4.33 16.17
N PHE A 122 20.75 3.46 15.17
CA PHE A 122 21.18 3.73 13.80
C PHE A 122 20.47 4.95 13.20
N THR A 123 19.16 5.03 13.38
CA THR A 123 18.37 6.16 12.88
C THR A 123 18.75 7.47 13.59
N GLY A 124 18.92 7.43 14.92
CA GLY A 124 19.39 8.57 15.71
C GLY A 124 20.78 9.03 15.29
N LEU A 125 21.70 8.10 15.02
CA LEU A 125 23.04 8.41 14.50
C LEU A 125 22.96 9.09 13.13
N MET A 126 22.11 8.61 12.23
CA MET A 126 21.88 9.25 10.92
C MET A 126 21.32 10.67 11.08
N PHE A 127 20.37 10.89 11.98
CA PHE A 127 19.85 12.24 12.28
C PHE A 127 20.95 13.15 12.84
N TRP A 128 21.75 12.66 13.77
CA TRP A 128 22.86 13.43 14.35
C TRP A 128 23.92 13.80 13.32
N LEU A 129 24.34 12.83 12.49
CA LEU A 129 25.30 13.08 11.40
C LEU A 129 24.76 14.10 10.40
N ARG A 130 23.46 14.06 10.10
CA ARG A 130 22.83 15.03 9.19
C ARG A 130 22.66 16.42 9.80
N TYR A 131 22.50 16.49 11.12
CA TYR A 131 22.49 17.76 11.85
C TYR A 131 23.87 18.42 11.84
N GLN A 132 24.94 17.63 12.02
CA GLN A 132 26.32 18.13 11.96
C GLN A 132 26.80 18.39 10.52
N PHE A 133 26.38 17.56 9.57
CA PHE A 133 26.79 17.62 8.16
C PHE A 133 25.55 17.67 7.25
N PRO A 134 25.03 18.87 6.93
CA PRO A 134 23.83 19.02 6.10
C PRO A 134 23.94 18.39 4.70
N GLY A 135 25.16 18.25 4.17
CA GLY A 135 25.46 17.64 2.88
C GLY A 135 25.56 16.11 2.89
N PHE A 136 25.27 15.44 4.03
CA PHE A 136 25.42 13.98 4.11
C PHE A 136 24.45 13.28 3.13
N PRO A 137 24.96 12.42 2.22
CA PRO A 137 24.17 11.90 1.10
C PRO A 137 23.18 10.80 1.49
N ILE A 138 23.39 10.15 2.65
CA ILE A 138 22.56 9.03 3.10
C ILE A 138 21.41 9.56 3.96
N HIS A 139 20.17 9.28 3.55
CA HIS A 139 18.97 9.75 4.24
C HIS A 139 18.30 8.60 5.01
N PRO A 140 17.93 8.79 6.31
CA PRO A 140 17.26 7.75 7.11
C PRO A 140 15.90 7.28 6.56
N ILE A 141 15.24 8.10 5.73
CA ILE A 141 13.92 7.81 5.15
C ILE A 141 13.98 6.60 4.20
N GLY A 142 15.10 6.41 3.49
CA GLY A 142 15.24 5.24 2.61
C GLY A 142 15.19 3.92 3.39
N PHE A 143 15.77 3.90 4.59
CA PHE A 143 15.82 2.70 5.45
C PHE A 143 14.49 2.41 6.14
N THR A 144 13.69 3.45 6.44
CA THR A 144 12.36 3.22 7.03
C THR A 144 11.39 2.67 5.99
N ILE A 145 11.48 3.13 4.74
CA ILE A 145 10.60 2.66 3.67
C ILE A 145 11.06 1.28 3.16
N SER A 146 12.35 0.93 3.22
CA SER A 146 12.85 -0.36 2.71
C SER A 146 12.26 -1.58 3.41
N ALA A 147 11.71 -1.41 4.61
CA ALA A 147 10.98 -2.48 5.30
C ALA A 147 9.61 -2.79 4.67
N ALA A 148 9.06 -1.90 3.86
CA ALA A 148 7.78 -2.13 3.18
C ALA A 148 7.91 -3.20 2.09
N ALA A 149 7.04 -4.22 2.11
CA ALA A 149 7.05 -5.31 1.14
C ALA A 149 7.09 -4.86 -0.34
N PRO A 150 6.38 -3.79 -0.75
CA PRO A 150 6.49 -3.29 -2.12
C PRO A 150 7.90 -2.82 -2.47
N LEU A 151 8.60 -2.15 -1.54
CA LEU A 151 9.95 -1.63 -1.81
C LEU A 151 11.01 -2.75 -1.81
N GLN A 152 10.81 -3.81 -1.02
CA GLN A 152 11.68 -4.99 -1.06
C GLN A 152 11.70 -5.63 -2.46
N ASN A 153 10.54 -5.67 -3.13
CA ASN A 153 10.42 -6.28 -4.46
C ASN A 153 10.65 -5.31 -5.62
N THR A 154 10.48 -4.00 -5.41
CA THR A 154 10.59 -2.98 -6.48
C THR A 154 11.84 -2.12 -6.41
N GLY A 155 12.70 -2.28 -5.39
CA GLY A 155 13.87 -1.43 -5.18
C GLY A 155 14.76 -1.31 -6.42
N LEU A 156 15.15 -2.45 -7.02
CA LEU A 156 15.96 -2.48 -8.24
C LEU A 156 15.24 -1.80 -9.41
N THR A 157 13.93 -2.06 -9.58
CA THR A 157 13.11 -1.44 -10.62
C THR A 157 13.07 0.07 -10.50
N ILE A 158 12.97 0.62 -9.29
CA ILE A 158 13.00 2.06 -9.04
C ILE A 158 14.33 2.65 -9.49
N PHE A 159 15.45 1.99 -9.17
CA PHE A 159 16.77 2.45 -9.61
C PHE A 159 16.94 2.35 -11.14
N ILE A 160 16.40 1.32 -11.79
CA ILE A 160 16.39 1.22 -13.26
C ILE A 160 15.58 2.38 -13.86
N VAL A 161 14.36 2.62 -13.39
CA VAL A 161 13.51 3.69 -13.90
C VAL A 161 14.17 5.06 -13.67
N TRP A 162 14.81 5.26 -12.52
CA TRP A 162 15.59 6.45 -12.24
C TRP A 162 16.79 6.61 -13.18
N ALA A 163 17.55 5.54 -13.44
CA ALA A 163 18.68 5.54 -14.37
C ALA A 163 18.23 5.85 -15.81
N ILE A 164 17.15 5.23 -16.27
CA ILE A 164 16.55 5.50 -17.59
C ILE A 164 16.08 6.96 -17.67
N LYS A 165 15.35 7.44 -16.67
CA LYS A 165 14.87 8.82 -16.62
C LYS A 165 16.02 9.83 -16.64
N THR A 166 17.07 9.59 -15.85
CA THR A 166 18.24 10.47 -15.81
C THR A 166 19.00 10.46 -17.13
N LEU A 167 19.11 9.30 -17.80
CA LEU A 167 19.71 9.19 -19.13
C LEU A 167 18.91 9.98 -20.19
N ILE A 168 17.58 9.81 -20.22
CA ILE A 168 16.70 10.55 -21.13
C ILE A 168 16.85 12.06 -20.94
N LEU A 169 16.85 12.53 -19.68
CA LEU A 169 17.00 13.95 -19.37
C LEU A 169 18.39 14.49 -19.70
N LYS A 170 19.45 13.70 -19.49
CA LYS A 170 20.84 14.12 -19.78
C LYS A 170 21.15 14.17 -21.28
N ILE A 171 20.65 13.21 -22.06
CA ILE A 171 20.93 13.14 -23.50
C ILE A 171 19.96 14.00 -24.31
N GLY A 172 18.66 13.90 -24.02
CA GLY A 172 17.60 14.48 -24.86
C GLY A 172 16.92 15.72 -24.29
N GLY A 173 17.31 16.17 -23.10
CA GLY A 173 16.69 17.32 -22.43
C GLY A 173 15.20 17.11 -22.13
N LEU A 174 14.50 18.22 -21.88
CA LEU A 174 13.09 18.19 -21.48
C LEU A 174 12.14 17.80 -22.62
N GLU A 175 12.51 18.09 -23.87
CA GLU A 175 11.68 17.80 -25.05
C GLU A 175 11.56 16.30 -25.29
N LYS A 176 12.70 15.58 -25.35
CA LYS A 176 12.69 14.11 -25.48
C LYS A 176 12.04 13.41 -24.30
N TYR A 177 12.15 13.97 -23.10
CA TYR A 177 11.40 13.45 -21.95
C TYR A 177 9.88 13.49 -22.19
N ARG A 178 9.34 14.60 -22.74
CA ARG A 178 7.91 14.72 -23.07
C ARG A 178 7.49 13.79 -24.20
N GLU A 179 8.34 13.60 -25.21
CA GLU A 179 8.09 12.62 -26.28
C GLU A 179 8.09 11.16 -25.79
N THR A 180 8.91 10.84 -24.77
CA THR A 180 9.00 9.47 -24.23
C THR A 180 7.90 9.17 -23.20
N ALA A 181 7.24 10.18 -22.63
CA ALA A 181 6.14 10.01 -21.68
C ALA A 181 5.02 9.05 -22.15
N PRO A 182 4.49 9.15 -23.39
CA PRO A 182 3.48 8.21 -23.88
C PRO A 182 3.93 6.75 -23.92
N LEU A 183 5.23 6.45 -24.09
CA LEU A 183 5.74 5.07 -24.05
C LEU A 183 5.51 4.44 -22.67
N PHE A 184 5.88 5.13 -21.59
CA PHE A 184 5.70 4.63 -20.22
C PHE A 184 4.22 4.50 -19.85
N LEU A 185 3.39 5.46 -20.29
CA LEU A 185 1.93 5.36 -20.14
C LEU A 185 1.39 4.14 -20.90
N GLY A 186 1.91 3.86 -22.09
CA GLY A 186 1.57 2.69 -22.89
C GLY A 186 1.94 1.38 -22.21
N ILE A 187 3.12 1.30 -21.56
CA ILE A 187 3.52 0.13 -20.78
C ILE A 187 2.56 -0.11 -19.61
N THR A 188 2.21 0.94 -18.86
CA THR A 188 1.25 0.84 -17.76
C THR A 188 -0.14 0.46 -18.27
N ALA A 189 -0.60 1.07 -19.35
CA ALA A 189 -1.88 0.75 -19.98
C ALA A 189 -1.92 -0.71 -20.46
N GLY A 190 -0.86 -1.18 -21.12
CA GLY A 190 -0.76 -2.57 -21.60
C GLY A 190 -0.80 -3.59 -20.45
N TRP A 191 -0.12 -3.31 -19.34
CA TRP A 191 -0.22 -4.14 -18.13
C TRP A 191 -1.65 -4.18 -17.58
N LEU A 192 -2.30 -3.01 -17.44
CA LEU A 192 -3.70 -2.92 -16.99
C LEU A 192 -4.66 -3.66 -17.93
N THR A 193 -4.48 -3.52 -19.24
CA THR A 193 -5.28 -4.23 -20.24
C THR A 193 -5.06 -5.74 -20.15
N GLY A 194 -3.83 -6.20 -19.96
CA GLY A 194 -3.52 -7.62 -19.76
C GLY A 194 -4.24 -8.20 -18.53
N VAL A 195 -4.20 -7.48 -17.40
CA VAL A 195 -4.93 -7.88 -16.19
C VAL A 195 -6.44 -7.90 -16.43
N ALA A 196 -6.99 -6.86 -17.08
CA ALA A 196 -8.42 -6.78 -17.39
C ALA A 196 -8.88 -7.92 -18.31
N LEU A 197 -8.10 -8.24 -19.35
CA LEU A 197 -8.37 -9.37 -20.24
C LEU A 197 -8.33 -10.69 -19.49
N GLY A 198 -7.37 -10.88 -18.59
CA GLY A 198 -7.31 -12.06 -17.71
C GLY A 198 -8.59 -12.23 -16.89
N ILE A 199 -9.10 -11.14 -16.30
CA ILE A 199 -10.34 -11.16 -15.50
C ILE A 199 -11.54 -11.54 -16.38
N VAL A 200 -11.63 -10.98 -17.60
CA VAL A 200 -12.70 -11.30 -18.54
C VAL A 200 -12.64 -12.78 -18.96
N ILE A 201 -11.45 -13.30 -19.25
CA ILE A 201 -11.25 -14.70 -19.62
C ILE A 201 -11.65 -15.62 -18.45
N ASP A 202 -11.18 -15.34 -17.24
CA ASP A 202 -11.53 -16.14 -16.06
C ASP A 202 -13.04 -16.11 -15.77
N THR A 203 -13.71 -14.97 -15.98
CA THR A 203 -15.16 -14.86 -15.77
C THR A 203 -15.97 -15.69 -16.76
N ILE A 204 -15.52 -15.79 -18.02
CA ILE A 204 -16.25 -16.49 -19.09
C ILE A 204 -15.91 -17.99 -19.11
N TRP A 205 -14.63 -18.35 -19.00
CA TRP A 205 -14.17 -19.73 -19.18
C TRP A 205 -13.95 -20.49 -17.87
N PHE A 206 -13.70 -19.81 -16.75
CA PHE A 206 -13.41 -20.42 -15.45
C PHE A 206 -14.28 -19.88 -14.31
N PRO A 207 -15.62 -19.93 -14.43
CA PRO A 207 -16.52 -19.39 -13.41
C PRO A 207 -16.31 -20.12 -12.08
N GLY A 208 -15.88 -19.38 -11.06
CA GLY A 208 -15.61 -19.92 -9.72
C GLY A 208 -14.24 -20.59 -9.55
N GLN A 209 -13.41 -20.67 -10.59
CA GLN A 209 -12.02 -21.17 -10.56
C GLN A 209 -11.06 -20.17 -11.21
N GLY A 210 -11.23 -18.88 -10.92
CA GLY A 210 -10.34 -17.84 -11.42
C GLY A 210 -8.90 -18.05 -10.95
N HIS A 211 -7.95 -17.70 -11.81
CA HIS A 211 -6.54 -17.84 -11.53
C HIS A 211 -6.01 -16.58 -10.81
N GLU A 212 -4.88 -16.69 -10.12
CA GLU A 212 -4.19 -15.50 -9.61
C GLU A 212 -3.51 -14.77 -10.79
N ILE A 213 -4.14 -13.71 -11.28
CA ILE A 213 -3.69 -12.96 -12.47
C ILE A 213 -2.50 -12.03 -12.14
N HIS A 214 -2.41 -11.54 -10.90
CA HIS A 214 -1.28 -10.73 -10.43
C HIS A 214 -1.06 -10.89 -8.93
N LEU A 215 0.20 -11.04 -8.53
CA LEU A 215 0.62 -11.07 -7.13
C LEU A 215 0.97 -9.66 -6.69
N ALA A 216 0.09 -9.03 -5.91
CA ALA A 216 0.36 -7.75 -5.28
C ALA A 216 1.12 -7.97 -3.96
N TYR A 217 2.46 -7.99 -4.01
CA TYR A 217 3.29 -7.88 -2.81
C TYR A 217 3.41 -6.41 -2.33
#